data_AF-A0A1Q3DYN7-F1
#
_entry.id   AF-A0A1Q3DYN7-F1
#
_cell.length_a   1.000
_cell.length_b   1.000
_cell.length_c   1.000
_cell.angle_alpha   90.00
_cell.angle_beta   90.00
_cell.angle_gamma   90.00
#
_symmetry.space_group_name_H-M   'P 1'
#
loop_
_entity.id
_entity.type
_entity.pdbx_description
1 polymer ?
#
loop_
_entity_poly.entity_id
_entity_poly.type
_entity_poly.pdbx_seq_one_letter_code
_entity_poly.pdbx_strand_id
1 'polypeptide(L)'
;MFRFMQWSLNDYETKVGTFDGTYVDRLGNWLINTALFEQAWYTVCSGPVKWWISQQLCSYTVGAWTIFIFVEGKHRQIKYAWMYMLLGQLVAISEITMAPSVAELKGEELPNPTAGLKAKLSYPFYYPYFDVSEKFPPTQLFEHTDAGANADPAKPNLLTPNTTTRNISPYIGTEITGVQISQLGKEGLDELALFAAERKVLLFRDQDFKDIGPERQIAIARHFGPIQRHPTSGNVKGYPEFHVVYRDPEHDIFREYRGRDQVSGVSWHSDISYEKQPPSTTFFFILDQPGVGGDTLFLSQVEAYRRLSPEFQKRLEGLRAVHSAVYQAEFSERRGGPVRREPVETEHPLVRKHPVTGEKALYVNQGFTRRIVGFKKEESDLILNFLFDHIAKGADFQIRATYAPGTVVVWDNRVTAHSATVDFENTILRHAVRLTPQAEVPIPA
;
A
#
# COMPACT_ATOMS: atom_id res chain seq x y z
N MET A 1 -11.20 -38.30 -6.78
CA MET A 1 -12.52 -37.88 -6.30
C MET A 1 -13.19 -38.92 -5.39
N PHE A 2 -13.68 -40.06 -5.90
CA PHE A 2 -14.42 -41.05 -5.08
C PHE A 2 -13.66 -41.54 -3.83
N ARG A 3 -12.34 -41.75 -3.93
CA ARG A 3 -11.49 -42.08 -2.76
C ARG A 3 -11.45 -40.99 -1.69
N PHE A 4 -11.45 -39.71 -2.11
CA PHE A 4 -11.48 -38.57 -1.20
C PHE A 4 -12.85 -38.42 -0.53
N MET A 5 -13.94 -38.56 -1.29
CA MET A 5 -15.30 -38.53 -0.74
C MET A 5 -15.51 -39.67 0.27
N GLN A 6 -15.03 -40.87 -0.04
CA GLN A 6 -15.09 -42.00 0.88
C GLN A 6 -14.28 -41.74 2.16
N TRP A 7 -13.08 -41.18 2.03
CA TRP A 7 -12.26 -40.79 3.18
C TRP A 7 -12.94 -39.72 4.03
N SER A 8 -13.48 -38.66 3.42
CA SER A 8 -14.15 -37.56 4.11
C SER A 8 -15.44 -38.00 4.82
N LEU A 9 -16.24 -38.86 4.19
CA LEU A 9 -17.41 -39.47 4.82
C LEU A 9 -17.00 -40.30 6.04
N ASN A 10 -15.97 -41.14 5.91
CA ASN A 10 -15.47 -41.95 7.01
C ASN A 10 -14.90 -41.08 8.15
N ASP A 11 -14.13 -40.03 7.83
CA ASP A 11 -13.59 -39.08 8.82
C ASP A 11 -14.71 -38.34 9.57
N TYR A 12 -15.74 -37.89 8.85
CA TYR A 12 -16.92 -37.28 9.47
C TYR A 12 -17.62 -38.25 10.42
N GLU A 13 -17.92 -39.47 9.98
CA GLU A 13 -18.59 -40.48 10.82
C GLU A 13 -17.77 -40.89 12.04
N THR A 14 -16.43 -40.88 11.95
CA THR A 14 -15.57 -41.12 13.13
C THR A 14 -15.66 -40.01 14.19
N LYS A 15 -16.04 -38.79 13.80
CA LYS A 15 -16.11 -37.62 14.69
C LYS A 15 -17.48 -37.41 15.33
N VAL A 16 -18.55 -37.65 14.58
CA VAL A 16 -19.95 -37.46 15.06
C VAL A 16 -20.66 -38.76 15.45
N GLY A 17 -20.03 -39.92 15.24
CA GLY A 17 -20.63 -41.22 15.44
C GLY A 17 -21.39 -41.70 14.19
N THR A 18 -21.45 -43.02 14.00
CA THR A 18 -22.22 -43.61 12.90
C THR A 18 -23.70 -43.38 13.10
N PHE A 19 -24.33 -42.65 12.19
CA PHE A 19 -25.78 -42.44 12.19
C PHE A 19 -26.52 -43.74 11.85
N ASP A 20 -27.54 -44.07 12.65
CA ASP A 20 -28.46 -45.17 12.33
C ASP A 20 -29.35 -44.75 11.15
N GLY A 21 -29.15 -45.39 10.00
CA GLY A 21 -29.87 -45.06 8.77
C GLY A 21 -29.33 -45.83 7.57
N THR A 22 -30.00 -45.69 6.42
CA THR A 22 -29.48 -46.26 5.17
C THR A 22 -28.20 -45.53 4.74
N TYR A 23 -27.42 -46.13 3.85
CA TYR A 23 -26.21 -45.50 3.30
C TYR A 23 -26.49 -44.10 2.71
N VAL A 24 -27.70 -43.91 2.16
CA VAL A 24 -28.15 -42.64 1.57
C VAL A 24 -28.39 -41.59 2.66
N ASP A 25 -28.97 -41.97 3.80
CA ASP A 25 -29.22 -41.06 4.93
C ASP A 25 -27.90 -40.59 5.57
N ARG A 26 -26.92 -41.49 5.64
CA ARG A 26 -25.56 -41.19 6.12
C ARG A 26 -24.84 -40.20 5.20
N LEU A 27 -24.91 -40.42 3.89
CA LEU A 27 -24.35 -39.52 2.89
C LEU A 27 -25.00 -38.12 2.96
N GLY A 28 -26.32 -38.07 3.12
CA GLY A 28 -27.07 -36.82 3.25
C GLY A 28 -26.66 -36.01 4.49
N ASN A 29 -26.54 -36.68 5.64
CA ASN A 29 -26.08 -36.03 6.87
C ASN A 29 -24.64 -35.51 6.76
N TRP A 30 -23.74 -36.26 6.13
CA TRP A 30 -22.36 -35.82 5.87
C TRP A 30 -22.31 -34.56 4.98
N LEU A 31 -23.09 -34.53 3.90
CA LEU A 31 -23.09 -33.39 2.97
C LEU A 31 -23.68 -32.12 3.59
N ILE A 32 -24.70 -32.23 4.45
CA ILE A 32 -25.33 -31.08 5.11
C ILE A 32 -24.41 -30.47 6.18
N ASN A 33 -23.66 -31.32 6.89
CA ASN A 33 -22.92 -30.90 8.09
C ASN A 33 -21.41 -30.72 7.83
N THR A 34 -20.97 -30.83 6.58
CA THR A 34 -19.60 -30.49 6.18
C THR A 34 -19.63 -29.31 5.22
N ALA A 35 -18.70 -28.38 5.38
CA ALA A 35 -18.55 -27.23 4.47
C ALA A 35 -18.01 -27.62 3.08
N LEU A 36 -18.05 -28.91 2.73
CA LEU A 36 -17.49 -29.46 1.50
C LEU A 36 -18.20 -28.89 0.28
N PHE A 37 -19.52 -28.66 0.40
CA PHE A 37 -20.33 -28.03 -0.62
C PHE A 37 -19.91 -26.58 -0.86
N GLU A 38 -19.81 -25.79 0.20
CA GLU A 38 -19.43 -24.38 0.14
C GLU A 38 -18.01 -24.20 -0.40
N GLN A 39 -17.08 -25.07 -0.01
CA GLN A 39 -15.69 -25.05 -0.48
C GLN A 39 -15.56 -25.44 -1.96
N ALA A 40 -16.28 -26.48 -2.39
CA ALA A 40 -16.32 -26.89 -3.79
C ALA A 40 -16.97 -25.79 -4.65
N TRP A 41 -18.10 -25.23 -4.19
CA TRP A 41 -18.80 -24.14 -4.87
C TRP A 41 -17.95 -22.88 -4.97
N TYR A 42 -17.24 -22.50 -3.89
CA TYR A 42 -16.31 -21.38 -3.89
C TYR A 42 -15.22 -21.54 -4.97
N THR A 43 -14.68 -22.74 -5.11
CA THR A 43 -13.61 -23.05 -6.08
C THR A 43 -14.13 -23.05 -7.52
N VAL A 44 -15.37 -23.48 -7.74
CA VAL A 44 -16.04 -23.45 -9.06
C VAL A 44 -16.40 -22.01 -9.47
N CYS A 45 -16.85 -21.18 -8.53
CA CYS A 45 -17.23 -19.80 -8.79
C CYS A 45 -16.06 -18.80 -8.75
N SER A 46 -14.86 -19.21 -8.34
CA SER A 46 -13.67 -18.35 -8.32
C SER A 46 -13.07 -18.18 -9.71
N GLY A 47 -13.61 -17.26 -10.49
CA GLY A 47 -13.04 -16.78 -11.75
C GLY A 47 -14.06 -16.68 -12.90
N PRO A 48 -13.99 -15.65 -13.75
CA PRO A 48 -15.02 -15.36 -14.76
C PRO A 48 -15.21 -16.48 -15.80
N VAL A 49 -14.13 -17.15 -16.19
CA VAL A 49 -14.18 -18.28 -17.16
C VAL A 49 -14.75 -19.55 -16.53
N LYS A 50 -14.35 -19.87 -15.29
CA LYS A 50 -14.85 -21.03 -14.54
C LYS A 50 -16.34 -20.89 -14.21
N TRP A 51 -16.75 -19.67 -13.84
CA TRP A 51 -18.15 -19.33 -13.61
C TRP A 51 -18.99 -19.44 -14.87
N TRP A 52 -18.53 -18.91 -16.02
CA TRP A 52 -19.27 -18.96 -17.27
C TRP A 52 -19.48 -20.41 -17.76
N ILE A 53 -18.43 -21.23 -17.75
CA ILE A 53 -18.52 -22.65 -18.16
C ILE A 53 -19.45 -23.43 -17.20
N SER A 54 -19.30 -23.22 -15.89
CA SER A 54 -20.15 -23.88 -14.90
C SER A 54 -21.62 -23.45 -15.00
N GLN A 55 -21.89 -22.19 -15.34
CA GLN A 55 -23.25 -21.68 -15.53
C GLN A 55 -23.93 -22.39 -16.70
N GLN A 56 -23.23 -22.57 -17.83
CA GLN A 56 -23.79 -23.24 -19.00
C GLN A 56 -24.04 -24.73 -18.72
N LEU A 57 -23.09 -25.42 -18.09
CA LEU A 57 -23.25 -26.83 -17.68
C LEU A 57 -24.41 -27.01 -16.70
N CYS A 58 -24.50 -26.21 -15.63
CA CYS A 58 -25.60 -26.28 -14.66
C CYS A 58 -26.96 -25.95 -15.30
N SER A 59 -27.02 -24.99 -16.22
CA SER A 59 -28.27 -24.66 -16.93
C SER A 59 -28.74 -25.83 -17.81
N TYR A 60 -27.82 -26.57 -18.42
CA TYR A 60 -28.13 -27.71 -19.29
C TYR A 60 -28.43 -29.00 -18.50
N THR A 61 -27.64 -29.33 -17.48
CA THR A 61 -27.76 -30.59 -16.72
C THR A 61 -28.72 -30.51 -15.55
N VAL A 62 -28.86 -29.34 -14.92
CA VAL A 62 -29.77 -29.15 -13.78
C VAL A 62 -31.07 -28.50 -14.23
N GLY A 63 -31.05 -27.50 -15.12
CA GLY A 63 -32.27 -26.80 -15.54
C GLY A 63 -33.28 -27.69 -16.28
N ALA A 64 -32.92 -28.17 -17.48
CA ALA A 64 -33.84 -28.90 -18.34
C ALA A 64 -34.21 -30.30 -17.79
N TRP A 65 -33.23 -31.01 -17.23
CA TRP A 65 -33.44 -32.35 -16.69
C TRP A 65 -34.20 -32.37 -15.36
N THR A 66 -34.04 -31.37 -14.49
CA THR A 66 -34.82 -31.30 -13.24
C THR A 66 -36.30 -31.10 -13.54
N ILE A 67 -36.65 -30.28 -14.54
CA ILE A 67 -38.03 -30.09 -14.97
C ILE A 67 -38.60 -31.39 -15.55
N PHE A 68 -37.86 -32.08 -16.43
CA PHE A 68 -38.28 -33.36 -16.99
C PHE A 68 -38.48 -34.45 -15.93
N ILE A 69 -37.53 -34.60 -15.00
CA ILE A 69 -37.57 -35.59 -13.92
C ILE A 69 -38.65 -35.26 -12.88
N PHE A 70 -38.91 -33.98 -12.60
CA PHE A 70 -40.00 -33.59 -11.72
C PHE A 70 -41.37 -33.95 -12.32
N VAL A 71 -41.55 -33.73 -13.63
CA VAL A 71 -42.79 -34.04 -14.34
C VAL A 71 -42.99 -35.55 -14.48
N GLU A 72 -42.03 -36.30 -15.04
CA GLU A 72 -42.15 -37.76 -15.23
C GLU A 72 -42.00 -38.55 -13.93
N GLY A 73 -41.14 -38.12 -13.01
CA GLY A 73 -40.92 -38.78 -11.73
C GLY A 73 -42.16 -38.75 -10.84
N LYS A 74 -42.95 -37.67 -10.88
CA LYS A 74 -44.27 -37.61 -10.24
C LYS A 74 -45.29 -38.51 -10.93
N HIS A 75 -45.26 -38.58 -12.26
CA HIS A 75 -46.17 -39.41 -13.05
C HIS A 75 -45.91 -40.92 -12.89
N ARG A 76 -44.67 -41.32 -12.58
CA ARG A 76 -44.22 -42.72 -12.42
C ARG A 76 -43.87 -43.12 -10.97
N GLN A 77 -44.14 -42.26 -9.98
CA GLN A 77 -43.84 -42.46 -8.55
C GLN A 77 -42.40 -42.86 -8.22
N ILE A 78 -41.42 -42.22 -8.85
CA ILE A 78 -40.01 -42.45 -8.57
C ILE A 78 -39.63 -41.79 -7.24
N LYS A 79 -39.38 -42.62 -6.21
CA LYS A 79 -39.24 -42.20 -4.80
C LYS A 79 -38.04 -41.28 -4.52
N TYR A 80 -37.01 -41.27 -5.36
CA TYR A 80 -35.75 -40.55 -5.14
C TYR A 80 -35.31 -39.71 -6.36
N ALA A 81 -36.23 -38.90 -6.89
CA ALA A 81 -35.97 -38.04 -8.05
C ALA A 81 -34.74 -37.10 -7.86
N TRP A 82 -34.44 -36.72 -6.61
CA TRP A 82 -33.30 -35.87 -6.25
C TRP A 82 -31.93 -36.53 -6.46
N MET A 83 -31.83 -37.86 -6.47
CA MET A 83 -30.57 -38.58 -6.70
C MET A 83 -30.01 -38.34 -8.11
N TYR A 84 -30.87 -37.99 -9.07
CA TYR A 84 -30.44 -37.62 -10.42
C TYR A 84 -29.80 -36.23 -10.48
N MET A 85 -30.21 -35.29 -9.63
CA MET A 85 -29.53 -34.00 -9.50
C MET A 85 -28.10 -34.18 -8.96
N LEU A 86 -27.92 -35.09 -8.00
CA LEU A 86 -26.60 -35.49 -7.49
C LEU A 86 -25.74 -36.12 -8.59
N LEU A 87 -26.34 -36.97 -9.44
CA LEU A 87 -25.64 -37.58 -10.58
C LEU A 87 -25.20 -36.54 -11.63
N GLY A 88 -26.07 -35.57 -11.94
CA GLY A 88 -25.74 -34.47 -12.85
C GLY A 88 -24.60 -33.59 -12.34
N GLN A 89 -24.51 -33.41 -11.02
CA GLN A 89 -23.41 -32.70 -10.37
C GLN A 89 -22.09 -33.49 -10.39
N LEU A 90 -22.15 -34.81 -10.19
CA LEU A 90 -20.97 -35.68 -10.32
C LEU A 90 -20.41 -35.67 -11.75
N VAL A 91 -21.28 -35.63 -12.76
CA VAL A 91 -20.87 -35.52 -14.17
C VAL A 91 -20.22 -34.16 -14.47
N ALA A 92 -20.79 -33.07 -13.94
CA ALA A 92 -20.20 -31.73 -14.08
C ALA A 92 -18.80 -31.64 -13.44
N ILE A 93 -18.61 -32.27 -12.27
CA ILE A 93 -17.29 -32.35 -11.62
C ILE A 93 -16.34 -33.26 -12.42
N SER A 94 -16.82 -34.38 -12.98
CA SER A 94 -15.96 -35.28 -13.76
C SER A 94 -15.46 -34.66 -15.07
N GLU A 95 -16.30 -33.91 -15.78
CA GLU A 95 -15.92 -33.17 -16.99
C GLU A 95 -14.85 -32.11 -16.70
N ILE A 96 -14.97 -31.38 -15.58
CA ILE A 96 -13.96 -30.41 -15.14
C ILE A 96 -12.63 -31.11 -14.82
N THR A 97 -12.66 -32.34 -14.30
CA THR A 97 -11.44 -33.14 -14.06
C THR A 97 -10.88 -33.84 -15.30
N MET A 98 -11.65 -33.94 -16.39
CA MET A 98 -11.22 -34.55 -17.66
C MET A 98 -10.89 -33.52 -18.76
N ALA A 99 -11.09 -32.23 -18.50
CA ALA A 99 -10.54 -31.16 -19.33
C ALA A 99 -8.99 -31.26 -19.33
N PRO A 100 -8.34 -31.31 -20.50
CA PRO A 100 -6.94 -31.73 -20.58
C PRO A 100 -5.97 -30.70 -19.99
N SER A 101 -5.46 -30.96 -18.78
CA SER A 101 -4.07 -30.67 -18.41
C SER A 101 -3.21 -31.91 -18.71
N VAL A 102 -3.06 -32.26 -20.00
CA VAL A 102 -2.18 -33.36 -20.47
C VAL A 102 -0.70 -33.10 -20.15
N ALA A 103 -0.35 -31.94 -19.61
CA ALA A 103 0.98 -31.64 -19.10
C ALA A 103 1.22 -32.07 -17.63
N GLU A 104 0.19 -32.49 -16.87
CA GLU A 104 0.35 -32.89 -15.46
C GLU A 104 0.57 -34.41 -15.25
N LEU A 105 0.55 -35.23 -16.32
CA LEU A 105 0.65 -36.70 -16.21
C LEU A 105 1.90 -37.32 -16.85
N LYS A 106 2.82 -36.52 -17.38
CA LYS A 106 4.20 -36.96 -17.64
C LYS A 106 5.07 -36.08 -16.76
N GLY A 107 5.82 -36.68 -15.83
CA GLY A 107 6.71 -35.99 -14.89
C GLY A 107 7.90 -35.30 -15.56
N GLU A 108 7.65 -34.55 -16.62
CA GLU A 108 8.50 -33.47 -17.07
C GLU A 108 8.04 -32.23 -16.27
N GLU A 109 8.96 -31.61 -15.53
CA GLU A 109 8.72 -30.29 -14.96
C GLU A 109 8.25 -29.37 -16.09
N LEU A 110 6.96 -29.03 -16.09
CA LEU A 110 6.52 -27.83 -16.76
C LEU A 110 7.38 -26.70 -16.19
N PRO A 111 8.11 -25.92 -17.02
CA PRO A 111 8.80 -24.76 -16.52
C PRO A 111 7.74 -23.90 -15.87
N ASN A 112 7.87 -23.76 -14.55
CA ASN A 112 7.00 -22.95 -13.75
C ASN A 112 6.88 -21.58 -14.46
N PRO A 113 5.67 -21.16 -14.92
CA PRO A 113 5.53 -19.92 -15.68
C PRO A 113 6.03 -18.69 -14.90
N THR A 114 6.14 -18.81 -13.57
CA THR A 114 6.72 -17.83 -12.67
C THR A 114 8.19 -18.07 -12.29
N ALA A 115 8.79 -19.25 -12.55
CA ALA A 115 10.24 -19.44 -12.30
C ALA A 115 11.13 -18.64 -13.26
N GLY A 116 10.56 -18.11 -14.35
CA GLY A 116 11.21 -17.15 -15.25
C GLY A 116 10.86 -15.69 -15.01
N LEU A 117 9.92 -15.38 -14.10
CA LEU A 117 9.43 -14.02 -13.82
C LEU A 117 9.94 -13.43 -12.50
N LYS A 118 11.04 -13.95 -11.96
CA LYS A 118 11.98 -13.03 -11.30
C LYS A 118 12.49 -12.09 -12.38
N ALA A 119 11.73 -11.03 -12.67
CA ALA A 119 12.25 -9.87 -13.37
C ALA A 119 13.58 -9.58 -12.67
N LYS A 120 14.68 -9.72 -13.43
CA LYS A 120 16.02 -9.66 -12.87
C LYS A 120 16.14 -8.26 -12.27
N LEU A 121 15.96 -8.17 -10.95
CA LEU A 121 15.93 -6.90 -10.24
C LEU A 121 17.18 -6.14 -10.62
N SER A 122 17.03 -4.90 -11.06
CA SER A 122 18.19 -4.09 -11.41
C SER A 122 19.08 -3.88 -10.17
N TYR A 123 18.46 -3.92 -8.99
CA TYR A 123 19.08 -3.61 -7.71
C TYR A 123 18.70 -4.62 -6.60
N PRO A 124 19.21 -5.87 -6.66
CA PRO A 124 18.82 -6.96 -5.77
C PRO A 124 19.20 -6.71 -4.30
N PHE A 125 20.22 -5.89 -4.04
CA PHE A 125 20.61 -5.48 -2.69
C PHE A 125 19.43 -4.83 -1.92
N TYR A 126 18.59 -4.07 -2.63
CA TYR A 126 17.47 -3.34 -2.04
C TYR A 126 16.16 -4.14 -1.99
N TYR A 127 16.20 -5.45 -2.27
CA TYR A 127 15.01 -6.29 -2.20
C TYR A 127 14.40 -6.26 -0.79
N PRO A 128 13.06 -6.10 -0.66
CA PRO A 128 12.45 -5.92 0.64
C PRO A 128 12.64 -7.16 1.53
N TYR A 129 13.08 -6.91 2.75
CA TYR A 129 13.22 -7.89 3.82
C TYR A 129 12.15 -7.64 4.89
N PHE A 130 11.42 -8.70 5.23
CA PHE A 130 10.37 -8.67 6.24
C PHE A 130 10.73 -9.66 7.36
N ASP A 131 11.20 -9.13 8.48
CA ASP A 131 11.43 -9.91 9.70
C ASP A 131 10.37 -9.52 10.74
N VAL A 132 9.44 -10.44 10.99
CA VAL A 132 8.35 -10.26 11.97
C VAL A 132 8.85 -10.34 13.42
N SER A 133 10.04 -10.89 13.64
CA SER A 133 10.68 -10.99 14.96
C SER A 133 11.52 -9.75 15.30
N GLU A 134 11.85 -8.93 14.31
CA GLU A 134 12.58 -7.68 14.50
C GLU A 134 11.75 -6.70 15.34
N LYS A 135 12.35 -6.13 16.39
CA LYS A 135 11.73 -5.12 17.25
C LYS A 135 12.65 -3.91 17.38
N PHE A 136 12.05 -2.74 17.36
CA PHE A 136 12.71 -1.46 17.54
C PHE A 136 12.31 -0.87 18.90
N PRO A 137 13.22 -0.17 19.58
CA PRO A 137 12.84 0.60 20.75
C PRO A 137 11.82 1.70 20.36
N PRO A 138 11.06 2.21 21.35
CA PRO A 138 10.29 3.43 21.19
C PRO A 138 11.19 4.58 20.67
N THR A 139 10.61 5.45 19.84
CA THR A 139 11.30 6.67 19.41
C THR A 139 11.61 7.55 20.63
N GLN A 140 12.85 8.05 20.69
CA GLN A 140 13.27 8.98 21.73
C GLN A 140 13.23 10.39 21.19
N LEU A 141 12.82 11.34 22.04
CA LEU A 141 12.89 12.75 21.69
C LEU A 141 14.35 13.20 21.66
N PHE A 142 14.68 14.06 20.72
CA PHE A 142 16.01 14.67 20.58
C PHE A 142 15.88 16.15 20.22
N GLU A 143 16.91 16.93 20.55
CA GLU A 143 17.02 18.32 20.12
C GLU A 143 17.28 18.35 18.61
N HIS A 144 16.34 18.94 17.86
CA HIS A 144 16.43 19.03 16.41
C HIS A 144 16.87 20.43 15.98
N THR A 145 17.98 20.50 15.24
CA THR A 145 18.42 21.69 14.52
C THR A 145 18.17 21.49 13.03
N ASP A 146 17.36 22.36 12.43
CA ASP A 146 17.03 22.24 11.01
C ASP A 146 18.21 22.71 10.14
N ALA A 147 18.68 21.83 9.25
CA ALA A 147 19.75 22.11 8.29
C ALA A 147 19.46 23.34 7.42
N GLY A 148 18.20 23.55 7.03
CA GLY A 148 17.78 24.68 6.20
C GLY A 148 17.91 26.03 6.90
N ALA A 149 17.99 26.08 8.22
CA ALA A 149 18.25 27.32 8.97
C ALA A 149 19.71 27.79 8.84
N ASN A 150 20.63 26.88 8.49
CA ASN A 150 22.06 27.18 8.31
C ASN A 150 22.44 27.46 6.86
N ALA A 151 21.49 27.31 5.94
CA ALA A 151 21.73 27.40 4.51
C ALA A 151 22.04 28.83 4.05
N ASP A 152 22.89 28.96 3.03
CA ASP A 152 22.98 30.18 2.26
C ASP A 152 21.71 30.33 1.39
N PRO A 153 20.95 31.44 1.51
CA PRO A 153 19.75 31.66 0.70
C PRO A 153 19.97 31.61 -0.81
N ALA A 154 21.16 31.97 -1.30
CA ALA A 154 21.53 31.91 -2.71
C ALA A 154 21.81 30.49 -3.20
N LYS A 155 22.03 29.55 -2.27
CA LYS A 155 22.26 28.13 -2.53
C LYS A 155 23.42 27.86 -3.51
N PRO A 156 24.61 28.47 -3.34
CA PRO A 156 25.70 28.42 -4.31
C PRO A 156 26.31 27.02 -4.52
N ASN A 157 26.21 26.12 -3.53
CA ASN A 157 26.73 24.76 -3.64
C ASN A 157 25.75 23.84 -4.39
N LEU A 158 24.45 24.15 -4.36
CA LEU A 158 23.40 23.43 -5.05
C LEU A 158 23.07 24.00 -6.44
N LEU A 159 22.98 25.32 -6.56
CA LEU A 159 22.64 26.10 -7.75
C LEU A 159 23.89 26.65 -8.43
N THR A 160 24.77 25.74 -8.84
CA THR A 160 26.00 26.06 -9.56
C THR A 160 25.72 26.51 -11.01
N PRO A 161 26.71 27.05 -11.74
CA PRO A 161 26.56 27.36 -13.17
C PRO A 161 26.18 26.15 -14.06
N ASN A 162 26.44 24.93 -13.59
CA ASN A 162 26.06 23.69 -14.30
C ASN A 162 24.64 23.22 -13.93
N THR A 163 24.05 23.77 -12.86
CA THR A 163 22.73 23.38 -12.38
C THR A 163 21.65 24.04 -13.22
N THR A 164 20.71 23.25 -13.73
CA THR A 164 19.50 23.75 -14.38
C THR A 164 18.29 23.43 -13.52
N THR A 165 17.38 24.41 -13.37
CA THR A 165 16.14 24.24 -12.60
C THR A 165 14.93 24.56 -13.45
N ARG A 166 13.86 23.78 -13.30
CA ARG A 166 12.54 24.04 -13.90
C ARG A 166 11.44 23.85 -12.88
N ASN A 167 10.70 24.90 -12.56
CA ASN A 167 9.54 24.78 -11.69
C ASN A 167 8.45 23.96 -12.38
N ILE A 168 7.93 22.94 -11.67
CA ILE A 168 6.89 22.04 -12.19
C ILE A 168 5.52 22.71 -12.06
N SER A 169 5.26 23.37 -10.94
CA SER A 169 4.09 24.23 -10.73
C SER A 169 4.45 25.46 -9.89
N PRO A 170 3.55 26.47 -9.80
CA PRO A 170 3.82 27.67 -9.02
C PRO A 170 4.12 27.40 -7.54
N TYR A 171 3.36 26.51 -6.90
CA TYR A 171 3.35 26.37 -5.44
C TYR A 171 4.21 25.21 -4.92
N ILE A 172 4.61 24.29 -5.78
CA ILE A 172 5.30 23.05 -5.40
C ILE A 172 6.06 22.48 -6.60
N GLY A 173 7.18 21.82 -6.34
CA GLY A 173 7.89 21.07 -7.36
C GLY A 173 8.91 21.92 -8.12
N THR A 174 10.14 21.46 -8.09
CA THR A 174 11.20 21.94 -8.99
C THR A 174 12.01 20.74 -9.47
N GLU A 175 12.15 20.61 -10.79
CA GLU A 175 13.05 19.64 -11.41
C GLU A 175 14.46 20.25 -11.49
N ILE A 176 15.47 19.44 -11.16
CA ILE A 176 16.87 19.86 -11.04
C ILE A 176 17.77 18.87 -11.80
N THR A 177 18.69 19.41 -12.60
CA THR A 177 19.73 18.64 -13.29
C THR A 177 21.08 19.33 -13.13
N GLY A 178 22.18 18.61 -13.41
CA GLY A 178 23.53 19.20 -13.41
C GLY A 178 24.23 19.26 -12.05
N VAL A 179 23.63 18.69 -11.00
CA VAL A 179 24.22 18.54 -9.66
C VAL A 179 23.93 17.15 -9.10
N GLN A 180 24.90 16.54 -8.43
CA GLN A 180 24.76 15.23 -7.79
C GLN A 180 24.62 15.38 -6.28
N ILE A 181 23.55 14.85 -5.69
CA ILE A 181 23.34 14.88 -4.22
C ILE A 181 24.52 14.19 -3.50
N SER A 182 25.10 13.15 -4.09
CA SER A 182 26.23 12.40 -3.55
C SER A 182 27.50 13.23 -3.33
N GLN A 183 27.65 14.31 -4.11
CA GLN A 183 28.81 15.20 -4.13
C GLN A 183 28.63 16.43 -3.24
N LEU A 184 27.45 16.65 -2.67
CA LEU A 184 27.20 17.78 -1.79
C LEU A 184 27.98 17.62 -0.48
N GLY A 185 28.70 18.69 -0.12
CA GLY A 185 29.24 18.87 1.23
C GLY A 185 28.15 19.30 2.21
N LYS A 186 28.55 19.60 3.44
CA LYS A 186 27.63 20.02 4.51
C LYS A 186 26.78 21.22 4.10
N GLU A 187 27.42 22.24 3.54
CA GLU A 187 26.79 23.50 3.11
C GLU A 187 25.76 23.25 2.00
N GLY A 188 26.10 22.39 1.02
CA GLY A 188 25.17 22.00 -0.04
C GLY A 188 23.97 21.19 0.46
N LEU A 189 24.14 20.38 1.52
CA LEU A 189 23.03 19.66 2.16
C LEU A 189 22.13 20.60 2.98
N ASP A 190 22.70 21.61 3.64
CA ASP A 190 21.92 22.69 4.29
C ASP A 190 21.08 23.43 3.24
N GLU A 191 21.67 23.80 2.10
CA GLU A 191 20.98 24.42 0.97
C GLU A 191 19.90 23.53 0.36
N LEU A 192 20.12 22.21 0.29
CA LEU A 192 19.12 21.24 -0.14
C LEU A 192 17.91 21.22 0.79
N ALA A 193 18.11 21.26 2.12
CA ALA A 193 17.02 21.37 3.09
C ALA A 193 16.21 22.64 2.87
N LEU A 194 16.88 23.80 2.75
CA LEU A 194 16.19 25.07 2.51
C LEU A 194 15.41 25.05 1.20
N PHE A 195 16.01 24.54 0.13
CA PHE A 195 15.34 24.51 -1.18
C PHE A 195 14.13 23.57 -1.16
N ALA A 196 14.24 22.42 -0.48
CA ALA A 196 13.10 21.51 -0.28
C ALA A 196 12.00 22.16 0.58
N ALA A 197 12.33 22.96 1.60
CA ALA A 197 11.34 23.68 2.40
C ALA A 197 10.61 24.77 1.58
N GLU A 198 11.34 25.50 0.73
CA GLU A 198 10.79 26.55 -0.14
C GLU A 198 9.92 25.98 -1.27
N ARG A 199 10.39 24.91 -1.93
CA ARG A 199 9.76 24.30 -3.12
C ARG A 199 8.93 23.06 -2.84
N LYS A 200 8.93 22.59 -1.60
CA LYS A 200 8.17 21.47 -1.04
C LYS A 200 8.63 20.12 -1.58
N VAL A 201 8.86 20.01 -2.89
CA VAL A 201 9.29 18.80 -3.59
C VAL A 201 10.33 19.17 -4.65
N LEU A 202 11.41 18.42 -4.70
CA LEU A 202 12.51 18.54 -5.64
C LEU A 202 12.69 17.21 -6.39
N LEU A 203 12.77 17.25 -7.72
CA LEU A 203 13.02 16.08 -8.57
C LEU A 203 14.41 16.22 -9.20
N PHE A 204 15.39 15.53 -8.63
CA PHE A 204 16.74 15.47 -9.20
C PHE A 204 16.78 14.38 -10.27
N ARG A 205 17.24 14.72 -11.47
CA ARG A 205 17.44 13.76 -12.57
C ARG A 205 18.90 13.31 -12.64
N ASP A 206 19.11 12.19 -13.32
CA ASP A 206 20.42 11.64 -13.64
C ASP A 206 21.36 11.48 -12.43
N GLN A 207 20.80 11.04 -11.29
CA GLN A 207 21.54 10.87 -10.05
C GLN A 207 22.22 9.50 -9.95
N ASP A 208 23.43 9.50 -9.41
CA ASP A 208 24.18 8.29 -9.02
C ASP A 208 23.77 7.76 -7.64
N PHE A 209 22.82 8.41 -6.96
CA PHE A 209 22.55 8.21 -5.53
C PHE A 209 22.29 6.75 -5.15
N LYS A 210 21.65 5.96 -6.03
CA LYS A 210 21.38 4.52 -5.83
C LYS A 210 22.65 3.63 -5.87
N ASP A 211 23.75 4.14 -6.43
CA ASP A 211 24.98 3.40 -6.72
C ASP A 211 26.13 3.74 -5.74
N ILE A 212 25.97 4.74 -4.85
CA ILE A 212 27.03 5.19 -3.92
C ILE A 212 27.18 4.32 -2.65
N GLY A 213 26.37 3.28 -2.52
CA GLY A 213 26.37 2.37 -1.37
C GLY A 213 25.51 2.82 -0.18
N PRO A 214 24.99 1.89 0.62
CA PRO A 214 24.00 2.16 1.66
C PRO A 214 24.53 3.05 2.78
N GLU A 215 25.79 2.90 3.18
CA GLU A 215 26.39 3.68 4.27
C GLU A 215 26.50 5.15 3.90
N ARG A 216 26.88 5.45 2.64
CA ARG A 216 26.97 6.83 2.15
C ARG A 216 25.57 7.46 2.00
N GLN A 217 24.60 6.71 1.47
CA GLN A 217 23.20 7.16 1.41
C GLN A 217 22.65 7.51 2.80
N ILE A 218 22.88 6.63 3.77
CA ILE A 218 22.51 6.82 5.17
C ILE A 218 23.24 8.04 5.77
N ALA A 219 24.54 8.20 5.50
CA ALA A 219 25.31 9.33 6.00
C ALA A 219 24.77 10.68 5.48
N ILE A 220 24.39 10.74 4.19
CA ILE A 220 23.75 11.93 3.60
C ILE A 220 22.39 12.20 4.26
N ALA A 221 21.52 11.19 4.37
CA ALA A 221 20.21 11.36 4.98
C ALA A 221 20.29 11.73 6.47
N ARG A 222 21.30 11.24 7.21
CA ARG A 222 21.52 11.57 8.63
C ARG A 222 21.85 13.03 8.87
N HIS A 223 22.31 13.78 7.86
CA HIS A 223 22.52 15.22 7.95
C HIS A 223 21.26 15.98 8.37
N PHE A 224 20.09 15.48 7.98
CA PHE A 224 18.79 16.11 8.25
C PHE A 224 18.14 15.62 9.57
N GLY A 225 18.77 14.69 10.28
CA GLY A 225 18.29 14.12 11.53
C GLY A 225 18.43 12.59 11.61
N PRO A 226 18.16 11.98 12.77
CA PRO A 226 18.10 10.53 12.93
C PRO A 226 17.12 9.91 11.93
N ILE A 227 17.48 8.79 11.29
CA ILE A 227 16.60 8.16 10.29
C ILE A 227 15.52 7.34 10.99
N GLN A 228 14.27 7.64 10.66
CA GLN A 228 13.10 6.89 11.11
C GLN A 228 13.09 5.51 10.47
N ARG A 229 13.09 4.48 11.32
CA ARG A 229 12.93 3.07 10.92
C ARG A 229 11.45 2.72 10.89
N HIS A 230 10.94 2.30 9.73
CA HIS A 230 9.51 2.09 9.52
C HIS A 230 9.00 0.86 10.31
N PRO A 231 7.91 0.98 11.09
CA PRO A 231 7.48 -0.11 11.97
C PRO A 231 6.89 -1.30 11.22
N THR A 232 6.27 -1.09 10.05
CA THR A 232 5.44 -2.12 9.40
C THR A 232 5.82 -2.49 7.96
N SER A 233 6.83 -1.85 7.38
CA SER A 233 7.18 -2.05 5.96
C SER A 233 8.42 -2.92 5.79
N GLY A 234 8.69 -3.36 4.57
CA GLY A 234 9.95 -4.01 4.22
C GLY A 234 11.12 -3.04 4.36
N ASN A 235 12.24 -3.52 4.87
CA ASN A 235 13.50 -2.79 4.92
C ASN A 235 14.56 -3.50 4.08
N VAL A 236 15.76 -2.93 4.01
CA VAL A 236 16.91 -3.62 3.40
C VAL A 236 17.54 -4.50 4.46
N LYS A 237 17.86 -5.75 4.12
CA LYS A 237 18.46 -6.70 5.07
C LYS A 237 19.77 -6.13 5.64
N GLY A 238 19.83 -5.98 6.97
CA GLY A 238 20.97 -5.38 7.66
C GLY A 238 20.99 -3.85 7.73
N TYR A 239 20.06 -3.18 7.05
CA TYR A 239 19.94 -1.72 7.00
C TYR A 239 18.47 -1.29 7.24
N PRO A 240 18.00 -1.33 8.50
CA PRO A 240 16.63 -1.02 8.87
C PRO A 240 16.23 0.45 8.63
N GLU A 241 17.20 1.33 8.36
CA GLU A 241 17.00 2.73 7.96
C GLU A 241 16.24 2.88 6.63
N PHE A 242 16.37 1.91 5.72
CA PHE A 242 15.71 1.96 4.43
C PHE A 242 14.27 1.46 4.53
N HIS A 243 13.33 2.26 4.07
CA HIS A 243 11.97 1.82 3.79
C HIS A 243 11.86 1.44 2.31
N VAL A 244 11.58 0.17 2.02
CA VAL A 244 11.48 -0.34 0.65
C VAL A 244 10.04 -0.27 0.17
N VAL A 245 9.83 0.41 -0.96
CA VAL A 245 8.55 0.53 -1.65
C VAL A 245 8.60 -0.35 -2.90
N TYR A 246 7.97 -1.51 -2.82
CA TYR A 246 8.14 -2.60 -3.78
C TYR A 246 6.80 -3.16 -4.26
N ARG A 247 6.73 -3.51 -5.54
CA ARG A 247 5.61 -4.22 -6.16
C ARG A 247 6.13 -5.10 -7.28
N ASP A 248 5.70 -6.34 -7.32
CA ASP A 248 5.95 -7.26 -8.42
C ASP A 248 4.66 -8.05 -8.76
N PRO A 249 4.66 -8.94 -9.78
CA PRO A 249 3.49 -9.74 -10.15
C PRO A 249 2.98 -10.68 -9.05
N GLU A 250 3.85 -11.08 -8.14
CA GLU A 250 3.59 -12.04 -7.06
C GLU A 250 3.16 -11.32 -5.75
N HIS A 251 3.54 -10.06 -5.60
CA HIS A 251 3.41 -9.24 -4.40
C HIS A 251 2.85 -7.85 -4.74
N ASP A 252 1.52 -7.75 -4.78
CA ASP A 252 0.83 -6.47 -4.96
C ASP A 252 0.40 -5.84 -3.62
N ILE A 253 1.39 -5.45 -2.82
CA ILE A 253 1.16 -4.87 -1.48
C ILE A 253 0.28 -3.62 -1.49
N PHE A 254 0.26 -2.88 -2.61
CA PHE A 254 -0.55 -1.67 -2.76
C PHE A 254 -2.03 -1.96 -2.94
N ARG A 255 -2.37 -3.08 -3.58
CA ARG A 255 -3.75 -3.55 -3.71
C ARG A 255 -4.24 -4.21 -2.42
N GLU A 256 -3.34 -4.83 -1.68
CA GLU A 256 -3.63 -5.38 -0.36
C GLU A 256 -3.93 -4.28 0.66
N TYR A 257 -3.11 -3.22 0.74
CA TYR A 257 -3.26 -2.13 1.71
C TYR A 257 -4.57 -1.33 1.57
N ARG A 258 -5.06 -1.17 0.33
CA ARG A 258 -6.23 -0.34 0.03
C ARG A 258 -7.55 -1.11 0.00
N GLY A 259 -7.49 -2.45 0.03
CA GLY A 259 -8.66 -3.29 -0.21
C GLY A 259 -9.11 -3.26 -1.68
N ARG A 260 -9.98 -4.21 -2.06
CA ARG A 260 -10.49 -4.30 -3.45
C ARG A 260 -11.78 -3.50 -3.67
N ASP A 261 -12.32 -2.88 -2.62
CA ASP A 261 -13.63 -2.23 -2.59
C ASP A 261 -13.49 -0.70 -2.48
N GLN A 262 -12.64 -0.12 -3.33
CA GLN A 262 -12.45 1.33 -3.43
C GLN A 262 -12.49 1.77 -4.89
N VAL A 263 -13.19 2.87 -5.16
CA VAL A 263 -13.32 3.46 -6.51
C VAL A 263 -12.04 4.15 -6.95
N SER A 264 -11.35 4.84 -6.04
CA SER A 264 -10.10 5.55 -6.31
C SER A 264 -8.96 4.94 -5.51
N GLY A 265 -7.79 4.85 -6.13
CA GLY A 265 -6.56 4.42 -5.46
C GLY A 265 -5.82 5.53 -4.72
N VAL A 266 -6.29 6.77 -4.77
CA VAL A 266 -5.58 7.91 -4.16
C VAL A 266 -5.77 7.87 -2.63
N SER A 267 -4.66 7.95 -1.89
CA SER A 267 -4.63 7.94 -0.42
C SER A 267 -3.61 8.96 0.08
N TRP A 268 -4.09 10.18 0.33
CA TRP A 268 -3.25 11.29 0.76
C TRP A 268 -2.74 11.12 2.18
N HIS A 269 -1.41 11.18 2.35
CA HIS A 269 -0.76 11.11 3.66
C HIS A 269 0.52 11.95 3.73
N SER A 270 0.84 12.40 4.94
CA SER A 270 2.19 12.79 5.34
C SER A 270 2.78 11.60 6.10
N ASP A 271 4.01 11.22 5.78
CA ASP A 271 4.62 10.02 6.32
C ASP A 271 4.70 10.07 7.84
N ILE A 272 4.27 8.99 8.48
CA ILE A 272 4.55 8.71 9.90
C ILE A 272 4.18 9.91 10.80
N SER A 273 3.12 10.62 10.43
CA SER A 273 2.65 11.81 11.17
C SER A 273 2.07 11.51 12.55
N TYR A 274 2.05 10.24 12.98
CA TYR A 274 1.64 9.79 14.31
C TYR A 274 2.78 9.79 15.34
N GLU A 275 4.05 9.92 14.90
CA GLU A 275 5.21 9.98 15.80
C GLU A 275 5.33 11.36 16.44
N LYS A 276 5.90 11.45 17.64
CA LYS A 276 6.11 12.74 18.33
C LYS A 276 7.00 13.70 17.54
N GLN A 277 8.03 13.16 16.89
CA GLN A 277 8.91 13.85 15.94
C GLN A 277 8.78 13.20 14.57
N PRO A 278 7.81 13.66 13.73
CA PRO A 278 7.59 13.15 12.39
C PRO A 278 8.78 13.42 11.45
N PRO A 279 8.85 12.75 10.28
CA PRO A 279 9.90 12.98 9.30
C PRO A 279 9.90 14.38 8.66
N SER A 280 11.08 14.85 8.24
CA SER A 280 11.32 16.08 7.44
C SER A 280 11.78 15.77 6.00
N THR A 281 12.97 16.22 5.61
CA THR A 281 13.58 16.15 4.29
C THR A 281 13.78 14.69 3.90
N THR A 282 12.82 14.15 3.16
CA THR A 282 12.72 12.74 2.86
C THR A 282 13.26 12.46 1.47
N PHE A 283 14.10 11.42 1.36
CA PHE A 283 14.73 11.00 0.11
C PHE A 283 14.02 9.76 -0.42
N PHE A 284 13.67 9.77 -1.70
CA PHE A 284 13.08 8.63 -2.40
C PHE A 284 13.73 8.46 -3.76
N PHE A 285 14.36 7.32 -3.97
CA PHE A 285 15.10 7.05 -5.20
C PHE A 285 14.56 5.80 -5.88
N ILE A 286 14.45 5.91 -7.20
CA ILE A 286 13.81 4.92 -8.05
C ILE A 286 14.85 3.94 -8.56
N LEU A 287 14.60 2.65 -8.35
CA LEU A 287 15.46 1.56 -8.79
C LEU A 287 14.93 0.95 -10.09
N ASP A 288 13.65 0.59 -10.08
CA ASP A 288 12.91 0.06 -11.22
C ASP A 288 11.53 0.72 -11.31
N GLN A 289 11.13 1.16 -12.51
CA GLN A 289 9.88 1.87 -12.75
C GLN A 289 9.20 1.35 -14.03
N PRO A 290 7.87 1.25 -14.05
CA PRO A 290 7.10 1.04 -15.27
C PRO A 290 7.42 2.08 -16.35
N GLY A 291 7.38 1.69 -17.63
CA GLY A 291 7.57 2.64 -18.74
C GLY A 291 6.51 3.74 -18.79
N VAL A 292 5.30 3.46 -18.28
CA VAL A 292 4.20 4.41 -18.10
C VAL A 292 3.48 4.11 -16.79
N GLY A 293 3.11 5.16 -16.03
CA GLY A 293 2.41 5.04 -14.75
C GLY A 293 3.34 4.80 -13.55
N GLY A 294 2.76 4.68 -12.36
CA GLY A 294 3.51 4.48 -11.12
C GLY A 294 4.12 5.75 -10.53
N ASP A 295 3.61 6.90 -10.96
CA ASP A 295 4.00 8.22 -10.46
C ASP A 295 3.58 8.42 -9.01
N THR A 296 4.10 9.47 -8.38
CA THR A 296 3.62 9.91 -7.05
C THR A 296 2.97 11.27 -7.16
N LEU A 297 1.75 11.39 -6.62
CA LEU A 297 1.08 12.67 -6.47
C LEU A 297 1.61 13.36 -5.21
N PHE A 298 1.89 14.66 -5.29
CA PHE A 298 2.25 15.49 -4.15
C PHE A 298 1.36 16.74 -4.12
N LEU A 299 1.14 17.29 -2.93
CA LEU A 299 0.43 18.56 -2.75
C LEU A 299 1.09 19.46 -1.72
N SER A 300 0.92 20.76 -1.90
CA SER A 300 1.37 21.78 -0.95
C SER A 300 0.32 21.99 0.15
N GLN A 301 0.62 21.54 1.37
CA GLN A 301 -0.26 21.81 2.52
C GLN A 301 -0.21 23.28 2.96
N VAL A 302 0.84 24.02 2.56
CA VAL A 302 0.94 25.49 2.71
C VAL A 302 -0.08 26.18 1.81
N GLU A 303 -0.14 25.83 0.54
CA GLU A 303 -1.07 26.45 -0.39
C GLU A 303 -2.52 26.04 -0.09
N ALA A 304 -2.73 24.78 0.30
CA ALA A 304 -4.03 24.33 0.81
C ALA A 304 -4.51 25.20 1.98
N TYR A 305 -3.63 25.56 2.91
CA TYR A 305 -3.95 26.48 4.02
C TYR A 305 -4.28 27.89 3.54
N ARG A 306 -3.44 28.47 2.67
CA ARG A 306 -3.59 29.85 2.17
C ARG A 306 -4.91 30.11 1.46
N ARG A 307 -5.50 29.08 0.86
CA ARG A 307 -6.77 29.15 0.11
C ARG A 307 -8.01 29.17 0.99
N LEU A 308 -7.89 28.80 2.26
CA LEU A 308 -8.99 28.90 3.21
C LEU A 308 -9.32 30.37 3.48
N SER A 309 -10.58 30.67 3.75
CA SER A 309 -10.97 32.04 4.11
C SER A 309 -10.26 32.46 5.41
N PRO A 310 -9.93 33.76 5.58
CA PRO A 310 -9.26 34.23 6.80
C PRO A 310 -10.00 33.86 8.09
N GLU A 311 -11.33 33.83 8.06
CA GLU A 311 -12.13 33.43 9.23
C GLU A 311 -12.01 31.94 9.54
N PHE A 312 -11.91 31.09 8.51
CA PHE A 312 -11.72 29.66 8.71
C PHE A 312 -10.29 29.36 9.18
N GLN A 313 -9.29 30.03 8.61
CA GLN A 313 -7.90 30.00 9.08
C GLN A 313 -7.81 30.29 10.59
N LYS A 314 -8.40 31.39 11.06
CA LYS A 314 -8.46 31.73 12.51
C LYS A 314 -9.13 30.66 13.37
N ARG A 315 -10.14 29.95 12.84
CA ARG A 315 -10.82 28.87 13.58
C ARG A 315 -9.99 27.61 13.67
N LEU A 316 -9.13 27.34 12.69
CA LEU A 316 -8.27 26.16 12.64
C LEU A 316 -6.97 26.34 13.42
N GLU A 317 -6.43 27.56 13.47
CA GLU A 317 -5.27 27.89 14.29
C GLU A 317 -5.55 27.59 15.78
N GLY A 318 -4.57 27.01 16.47
CA GLY A 318 -4.70 26.56 17.86
C GLY A 318 -5.40 25.21 18.05
N LEU A 319 -6.14 24.69 17.07
CA LEU A 319 -6.72 23.35 17.16
C LEU A 319 -5.64 22.27 17.08
N ARG A 320 -5.93 21.11 17.68
CA ARG A 320 -5.08 19.91 17.67
C ARG A 320 -5.86 18.74 17.12
N ALA A 321 -5.18 17.82 16.43
CA ALA A 321 -5.77 16.59 15.93
C ALA A 321 -4.93 15.38 16.37
N VAL A 322 -5.59 14.25 16.57
CA VAL A 322 -4.93 12.98 16.90
C VAL A 322 -4.53 12.26 15.62
N HIS A 323 -3.26 11.89 15.55
CA HIS A 323 -2.68 11.06 14.50
C HIS A 323 -2.35 9.68 15.07
N SER A 324 -2.75 8.61 14.38
CA SER A 324 -2.76 7.26 14.95
C SER A 324 -2.12 6.22 14.03
N ALA A 325 -1.17 5.47 14.57
CA ALA A 325 -0.53 4.32 13.91
C ALA A 325 -1.36 3.02 14.00
N VAL A 326 -2.38 2.98 14.87
CA VAL A 326 -3.08 1.75 15.26
C VAL A 326 -3.61 0.99 14.05
N TYR A 327 -4.35 1.67 13.16
CA TYR A 327 -4.89 1.05 11.95
C TYR A 327 -3.81 0.47 11.04
N GLN A 328 -2.66 1.14 10.91
CA GLN A 328 -1.54 0.66 10.09
C GLN A 328 -0.89 -0.59 10.71
N ALA A 329 -0.74 -0.61 12.04
CA ALA A 329 -0.20 -1.76 12.76
C ALA A 329 -1.13 -2.97 12.69
N GLU A 330 -2.42 -2.78 13.00
CA GLU A 330 -3.44 -3.83 12.89
C GLU A 330 -3.52 -4.39 11.47
N PHE A 331 -3.46 -3.52 10.46
CA PHE A 331 -3.42 -3.95 9.07
C PHE A 331 -2.19 -4.83 8.78
N SER A 332 -1.01 -4.46 9.30
CA SER A 332 0.22 -5.25 9.15
C SER A 332 0.10 -6.61 9.84
N GLU A 333 -0.43 -6.68 11.07
CA GLU A 333 -0.61 -7.95 11.79
C GLU A 333 -1.57 -8.90 11.07
N ARG A 334 -2.70 -8.38 10.58
CA ARG A 334 -3.72 -9.18 9.87
C ARG A 334 -3.17 -9.88 8.62
N ARG A 335 -2.13 -9.31 8.00
CA ARG A 335 -1.45 -9.88 6.82
C ARG A 335 -0.19 -10.68 7.18
N GLY A 336 0.08 -10.93 8.47
CA GLY A 336 1.31 -11.58 8.92
C GLY A 336 2.57 -10.75 8.68
N GLY A 337 2.43 -9.43 8.53
CA GLY A 337 3.52 -8.48 8.38
C GLY A 337 4.15 -8.09 9.72
N PRO A 338 5.31 -7.40 9.69
CA PRO A 338 5.99 -6.99 10.91
C PRO A 338 5.24 -5.86 11.60
N VAL A 339 5.29 -5.85 12.93
CA VAL A 339 5.01 -4.69 13.78
C VAL A 339 6.20 -4.53 14.71
N ARG A 340 7.14 -3.68 14.31
CA ARG A 340 8.44 -3.56 14.98
C ARG A 340 8.42 -2.61 16.17
N ARG A 341 7.40 -1.75 16.29
CA ARG A 341 7.22 -0.82 17.39
C ARG A 341 5.75 -0.79 17.78
N GLU A 342 5.47 -0.63 19.06
CA GLU A 342 4.11 -0.42 19.56
C GLU A 342 3.46 0.77 18.86
N PRO A 343 2.20 0.64 18.38
CA PRO A 343 1.51 1.73 17.72
C PRO A 343 1.24 2.86 18.71
N VAL A 344 1.45 4.09 18.25
CA VAL A 344 1.24 5.30 19.05
C VAL A 344 0.11 6.16 18.48
N GLU A 345 -0.53 6.92 19.38
CA GLU A 345 -1.35 8.07 19.02
C GLU A 345 -0.69 9.34 19.56
N THR A 346 -0.55 10.36 18.72
CA THR A 346 0.00 11.65 19.12
C THR A 346 -0.90 12.78 18.69
N GLU A 347 -0.99 13.81 19.52
CA GLU A 347 -1.67 15.05 19.18
C GLU A 347 -0.72 16.05 18.52
N HIS A 348 -1.10 16.50 17.34
CA HIS A 348 -0.38 17.54 16.59
C HIS A 348 -1.27 18.74 16.32
N PRO A 349 -0.70 19.95 16.15
CA PRO A 349 -1.48 21.11 15.72
C PRO A 349 -2.11 20.83 14.36
N LEU A 350 -3.38 21.22 14.20
CA LEU A 350 -4.11 21.08 12.94
C LEU A 350 -3.55 22.01 11.86
N VAL A 351 -3.06 23.18 12.28
CA VAL A 351 -2.26 24.09 11.47
C VAL A 351 -0.89 24.23 12.13
N ARG A 352 0.16 23.81 11.42
CA ARG A 352 1.54 23.90 11.90
C ARG A 352 2.29 25.05 11.25
N LYS A 353 3.35 25.51 11.91
CA LYS A 353 4.35 26.43 11.37
C LYS A 353 5.62 25.68 10.97
N HIS A 354 6.18 26.00 9.82
CA HIS A 354 7.48 25.49 9.40
C HIS A 354 8.60 26.23 10.16
N PRO A 355 9.56 25.54 10.80
CA PRO A 355 10.58 26.19 11.63
C PRO A 355 11.50 27.15 10.85
N VAL A 356 11.87 26.79 9.62
CA VAL A 356 12.74 27.62 8.76
C VAL A 356 11.97 28.70 7.99
N THR A 357 11.02 28.31 7.14
CA THR A 357 10.31 29.27 6.26
C THR A 357 9.28 30.13 6.99
N GLY A 358 8.86 29.73 8.19
CA GLY A 358 7.78 30.37 8.94
C GLY A 358 6.39 30.20 8.33
N GLU A 359 6.26 29.45 7.23
CA GLU A 359 4.98 29.23 6.55
C GLU A 359 4.02 28.40 7.41
N LYS A 360 2.73 28.75 7.33
CA LYS A 360 1.65 27.98 7.94
C LYS A 360 1.15 26.93 6.95
N ALA A 361 0.95 25.71 7.43
CA ALA A 361 0.46 24.59 6.62
C ALA A 361 -0.63 23.84 7.39
N LEU A 362 -1.61 23.32 6.66
CA LEU A 362 -2.44 22.26 7.20
C LEU A 362 -1.54 21.08 7.60
N TYR A 363 -1.89 20.39 8.68
CA TYR A 363 -1.20 19.17 9.12
C TYR A 363 -2.22 18.08 9.43
N VAL A 364 -3.02 17.77 8.42
CA VAL A 364 -4.05 16.73 8.50
C VAL A 364 -3.93 15.84 7.28
N ASN A 365 -4.22 14.55 7.45
CA ASN A 365 -4.26 13.63 6.34
C ASN A 365 -5.16 12.42 6.63
N GLN A 366 -5.78 11.88 5.59
CA GLN A 366 -6.70 10.74 5.69
C GLN A 366 -6.01 9.49 6.25
N GLY A 367 -4.72 9.30 5.92
CA GLY A 367 -3.95 8.15 6.36
C GLY A 367 -3.90 7.99 7.88
N PHE A 368 -3.67 9.09 8.62
CA PHE A 368 -3.32 9.03 10.04
C PHE A 368 -4.17 9.90 10.96
N THR A 369 -4.77 10.99 10.49
CA THR A 369 -5.60 11.86 11.33
C THR A 369 -6.92 11.16 11.66
N ARG A 370 -7.36 11.23 12.93
CA ARG A 370 -8.56 10.51 13.43
C ARG A 370 -9.65 11.42 13.96
N ARG A 371 -9.28 12.41 14.77
CA ARG A 371 -10.24 13.31 15.44
C ARG A 371 -9.58 14.63 15.84
N ILE A 372 -10.38 15.68 15.95
CA ILE A 372 -9.98 16.96 16.54
C ILE A 372 -10.15 16.89 18.05
N VAL A 373 -9.11 17.27 18.79
CA VAL A 373 -9.08 17.23 20.25
C VAL A 373 -10.12 18.21 20.82
N GLY A 374 -10.95 17.74 21.74
CA GLY A 374 -11.98 18.54 22.42
C GLY A 374 -13.29 18.70 21.65
N PHE A 375 -13.40 18.20 20.43
CA PHE A 375 -14.62 18.26 19.61
C PHE A 375 -15.42 16.96 19.74
N LYS A 376 -16.74 17.04 19.59
CA LYS A 376 -17.58 15.84 19.44
C LYS A 376 -17.30 15.17 18.09
N LYS A 377 -17.72 13.92 17.97
CA LYS A 377 -17.45 13.11 16.77
C LYS A 377 -17.98 13.78 15.49
N GLU A 378 -19.23 14.21 15.49
CA GLU A 378 -19.89 14.79 14.31
C GLU A 378 -19.24 16.12 13.90
N GLU A 379 -18.83 16.93 14.88
CA GLU A 379 -18.16 18.21 14.66
C GLU A 379 -16.75 17.99 14.08
N SER A 380 -16.00 17.07 14.68
CA SER A 380 -14.67 16.66 14.20
C SER A 380 -14.72 16.09 12.79
N ASP A 381 -15.66 15.17 12.53
CA ASP A 381 -15.82 14.53 11.23
C ASP A 381 -16.20 15.56 10.17
N LEU A 382 -17.10 16.51 10.47
CA LEU A 382 -17.48 17.57 9.55
C LEU A 382 -16.26 18.38 9.09
N ILE A 383 -15.44 18.84 10.04
CA ILE A 383 -14.26 19.66 9.75
C ILE A 383 -13.19 18.84 9.02
N LEU A 384 -12.86 17.65 9.53
CA LEU A 384 -11.82 16.81 8.92
C LEU A 384 -12.20 16.38 7.50
N ASN A 385 -13.44 15.97 7.26
CA ASN A 385 -13.90 15.59 5.93
C ASN A 385 -13.86 16.77 4.95
N PHE A 386 -14.23 17.98 5.39
CA PHE A 386 -14.05 19.18 4.58
C PHE A 386 -12.59 19.41 4.20
N LEU A 387 -11.67 19.31 5.16
CA LEU A 387 -10.23 19.50 4.92
C LEU A 387 -9.64 18.41 4.02
N PHE A 388 -10.04 17.15 4.21
CA PHE A 388 -9.63 16.04 3.37
C PHE A 388 -10.11 16.21 1.93
N ASP A 389 -11.36 16.64 1.74
CA ASP A 389 -11.92 16.94 0.42
C ASP A 389 -11.20 18.10 -0.26
N HIS A 390 -10.92 19.18 0.48
CA HIS A 390 -10.15 20.32 -0.01
C HIS A 390 -8.76 19.90 -0.50
N ILE A 391 -8.06 19.10 0.30
CA ILE A 391 -6.76 18.52 -0.03
C ILE A 391 -6.86 17.64 -1.30
N ALA A 392 -7.85 16.74 -1.36
CA ALA A 392 -7.99 15.79 -2.45
C ALA A 392 -8.38 16.45 -3.79
N LYS A 393 -9.28 17.44 -3.76
CA LYS A 393 -9.80 18.13 -4.95
C LYS A 393 -8.88 19.26 -5.45
N GLY A 394 -7.84 19.59 -4.70
CA GLY A 394 -6.89 20.67 -4.94
C GLY A 394 -5.89 20.49 -6.08
N ALA A 395 -6.34 20.07 -7.26
CA ALA A 395 -5.46 19.74 -8.39
C ALA A 395 -4.51 20.88 -8.80
N ASP A 396 -4.86 22.13 -8.52
CA ASP A 396 -4.11 23.34 -8.84
C ASP A 396 -3.07 23.76 -7.78
N PHE A 397 -2.94 23.00 -6.69
CA PHE A 397 -1.81 23.04 -5.77
C PHE A 397 -1.17 21.65 -5.57
N GLN A 398 -1.40 20.77 -6.54
CA GLN A 398 -0.84 19.44 -6.66
C GLN A 398 0.18 19.37 -7.80
N ILE A 399 1.08 18.40 -7.74
CA ILE A 399 1.89 17.93 -8.87
C ILE A 399 1.82 16.42 -8.96
N ARG A 400 2.07 15.92 -10.16
CA ARG A 400 2.31 14.50 -10.42
C ARG A 400 3.79 14.32 -10.78
N ALA A 401 4.55 13.73 -9.88
CA ALA A 401 5.98 13.49 -10.04
C ALA A 401 6.21 12.23 -10.87
N THR A 402 6.63 12.42 -12.12
CA THR A 402 6.99 11.34 -13.04
C THR A 402 8.46 10.95 -12.90
N TYR A 403 8.75 9.67 -13.09
CA TYR A 403 10.08 9.12 -12.83
C TYR A 403 10.78 8.65 -14.10
N ALA A 404 11.99 9.17 -14.31
CA ALA A 404 12.96 8.66 -15.26
C ALA A 404 14.05 7.86 -14.51
N PRO A 405 14.80 6.97 -15.16
CA PRO A 405 15.97 6.34 -14.56
C PRO A 405 16.91 7.36 -13.91
N GLY A 406 17.42 7.05 -12.71
CA GLY A 406 18.27 7.98 -11.96
C GLY A 406 17.52 9.13 -11.28
N THR A 407 16.18 9.10 -11.23
CA THR A 407 15.43 10.13 -10.48
C THR A 407 15.55 9.90 -8.96
N VAL A 408 15.91 10.97 -8.25
CA VAL A 408 15.80 11.08 -6.79
C VAL A 408 14.84 12.21 -6.46
N VAL A 409 13.80 11.89 -5.70
CA VAL A 409 12.87 12.87 -5.16
C VAL A 409 13.29 13.22 -3.74
N VAL A 410 13.38 14.51 -3.46
CA VAL A 410 13.56 15.03 -2.11
C VAL A 410 12.36 15.91 -1.79
N TRP A 411 11.65 15.64 -0.70
CA TRP A 411 10.53 16.52 -0.29
C TRP A 411 10.57 16.85 1.18
N ASP A 412 9.93 17.95 1.53
CA ASP A 412 9.69 18.32 2.92
C ASP A 412 8.37 17.71 3.40
N ASN A 413 8.46 16.61 4.15
CA ASN A 413 7.29 15.88 4.65
C ASN A 413 6.44 16.67 5.66
N ARG A 414 6.97 17.78 6.20
CA ARG A 414 6.27 18.63 7.17
C ARG A 414 5.17 19.47 6.51
N VAL A 415 5.33 19.80 5.24
CA VAL A 415 4.45 20.74 4.51
C VAL A 415 3.85 20.14 3.23
N THR A 416 4.00 18.84 3.05
CA THR A 416 3.45 18.11 1.90
C THR A 416 2.59 16.94 2.36
N ALA A 417 1.65 16.56 1.50
CA ALA A 417 1.04 15.24 1.53
C ALA A 417 1.23 14.60 0.17
N HIS A 418 1.26 13.28 0.11
CA HIS A 418 1.47 12.54 -1.12
C HIS A 418 0.62 11.27 -1.20
N SER A 419 0.49 10.74 -2.41
CA SER A 419 -0.18 9.48 -2.69
C SER A 419 0.56 8.74 -3.79
N ALA A 420 0.79 7.44 -3.58
CA ALA A 420 1.21 6.57 -4.67
C ALA A 420 0.09 6.46 -5.72
N THR A 421 0.47 6.40 -6.99
CA THR A 421 -0.45 6.11 -8.10
C THR A 421 -0.20 4.68 -8.57
N VAL A 422 -1.27 3.88 -8.65
CA VAL A 422 -1.19 2.48 -9.07
C VAL A 422 -1.98 2.32 -10.35
N ASP A 423 -1.47 2.97 -11.39
CA ASP A 423 -2.05 3.10 -12.72
C ASP A 423 -1.15 2.46 -13.78
N PHE A 424 -0.58 1.31 -13.43
CA PHE A 424 0.26 0.47 -14.28
C PHE A 424 -0.08 -1.01 -14.06
N GLU A 425 0.17 -1.83 -15.07
CA GLU A 425 -0.18 -3.26 -15.07
C GLU A 425 0.43 -4.00 -13.86
N ASN A 426 -0.35 -4.93 -13.30
CA ASN A 426 0.07 -5.70 -12.11
C ASN A 426 1.28 -6.62 -12.39
N THR A 427 1.58 -6.87 -13.66
CA THR A 427 2.71 -7.68 -14.13
C THR A 427 4.03 -6.92 -14.17
N ILE A 428 4.03 -5.61 -13.90
CA ILE A 428 5.22 -4.76 -14.02
C ILE A 428 5.81 -4.49 -12.64
N LEU A 429 7.12 -4.70 -12.54
CA LEU A 429 7.93 -4.36 -11.36
C LEU A 429 7.96 -2.85 -11.12
N ARG A 430 7.79 -2.46 -9.86
CA ARG A 430 8.14 -1.12 -9.36
C ARG A 430 8.92 -1.25 -8.07
N HIS A 431 10.13 -0.72 -8.05
CA HIS A 431 11.04 -0.81 -6.92
C HIS A 431 11.65 0.56 -6.65
N ALA A 432 11.39 1.08 -5.45
CA ALA A 432 11.97 2.31 -4.98
C ALA A 432 12.28 2.20 -3.49
N VAL A 433 13.14 3.08 -3.01
CA VAL A 433 13.60 3.05 -1.62
C VAL A 433 13.57 4.45 -1.04
N ARG A 434 13.24 4.52 0.25
CA ARG A 434 13.08 5.76 0.98
C ARG A 434 13.98 5.80 2.22
N LEU A 435 14.58 6.97 2.46
CA LEU A 435 15.23 7.34 3.73
C LEU A 435 14.49 8.55 4.30
N THR A 436 14.01 8.42 5.54
CA THR A 436 13.12 9.39 6.21
C THR A 436 13.76 9.92 7.50
N PRO A 437 14.54 11.00 7.45
CA PRO A 437 15.06 11.68 8.65
C PRO A 437 13.94 12.26 9.51
N GLN A 438 14.06 12.14 10.83
CA GLN A 438 13.15 12.72 11.83
C GLN A 438 13.44 14.21 12.06
N ALA A 439 12.39 14.96 12.40
CA ALA A 439 12.42 16.41 12.52
C ALA A 439 12.10 16.90 13.94
N GLU A 440 11.75 18.18 14.06
CA GLU A 440 11.19 18.77 15.27
C GLU A 440 9.79 18.22 15.62
N VAL A 441 9.39 18.42 16.88
CA VAL A 441 7.98 18.27 17.26
C VAL A 441 7.18 19.37 16.54
N PRO A 442 6.08 19.07 15.82
CA PRO A 442 5.36 20.07 15.04
C PRO A 442 4.95 21.31 15.85
N ILE A 443 5.37 22.48 15.38
CA ILE A 443 5.15 23.78 16.04
C ILE A 443 3.76 24.31 15.66
N PRO A 444 2.90 24.69 16.62
CA PRO A 444 1.60 25.30 16.32
C PRO A 444 1.75 26.66 15.63
N ALA A 445 0.81 26.98 14.74
CA ALA A 445 0.75 28.23 13.97
C ALA A 445 0.13 29.41 14.70
#